data_AF-A0A366S245-F1
#
_entry.id   AF-A0A366S245-F1
#
_cell.length_a   1.000
_cell.length_b   1.000
_cell.length_c   1.000
_cell.angle_alpha   90.00
_cell.angle_beta   90.00
_cell.angle_gamma   90.00
#
_symmetry.space_group_name_H-M   'P 1'
#
loop_
_entity.id
_entity.type
_entity.pdbx_description
1 polymer ?
#
loop_
_entity_poly.entity_id
_entity_poly.type
_entity_poly.pdbx_seq_one_letter_code
_entity_poly.pdbx_strand_id
1 'polypeptide(L)'
;MGGGGKVPYPKHVWSPAGGWYAQPANWRANTLIAGVVMAGIVAVTWKFSAEREQWAHRPEPGQWYASRHWSKQLKQWDAEDRNNSTKSE
;
A
#
# COMPACT_ATOMS: atom_id res chain seq x y z
N MET A 1 7.89 16.76 -26.75
CA MET A 1 6.48 16.42 -27.02
C MET A 1 5.68 17.72 -27.03
N GLY A 2 5.34 18.24 -28.23
CA GLY A 2 4.57 19.48 -28.36
C GLY A 2 3.08 19.16 -28.34
N GLY A 3 2.37 19.58 -27.30
CA GLY A 3 0.92 19.57 -27.33
C GLY A 3 0.47 20.56 -28.40
N GLY A 4 -0.24 20.08 -29.43
CA GLY A 4 -0.88 20.94 -30.41
C GLY A 4 -1.75 22.02 -29.76
N GLY A 5 -2.04 23.09 -30.49
CA GLY A 5 -2.78 24.25 -29.98
C GLY A 5 -4.09 23.85 -29.27
N LYS A 6 -4.39 24.51 -28.16
CA LYS A 6 -5.63 24.25 -27.39
C LYS A 6 -6.84 24.74 -28.19
N VAL A 7 -7.79 23.85 -28.48
CA VAL A 7 -9.09 24.21 -29.07
C VAL A 7 -9.88 25.05 -28.06
N PRO A 8 -10.65 26.08 -28.47
CA PRO A 8 -11.54 26.83 -27.58
C PRO A 8 -12.53 25.91 -26.85
N TYR A 9 -12.78 26.18 -25.58
CA TYR A 9 -13.68 25.40 -24.72
C TYR A 9 -14.38 26.31 -23.70
N PRO A 10 -15.58 25.94 -23.22
CA PRO A 10 -16.32 26.74 -22.23
C PRO A 10 -15.59 26.75 -20.88
N LYS A 11 -15.36 27.94 -20.31
CA LYS A 11 -14.61 28.11 -19.04
C LYS A 11 -15.45 27.97 -17.78
N HIS A 12 -16.78 28.06 -17.92
CA HIS A 12 -17.72 28.04 -16.80
C HIS A 12 -18.23 26.63 -16.47
N VAL A 13 -17.90 25.63 -17.29
CA VAL A 13 -18.33 24.25 -17.07
C VAL A 13 -17.38 23.59 -16.07
N TRP A 14 -17.94 22.97 -15.04
CA TRP A 14 -17.21 22.23 -14.03
C TRP A 14 -17.59 20.75 -14.05
N SER A 15 -16.60 19.88 -13.83
CA SER A 15 -16.79 18.45 -13.62
C SER A 15 -15.81 17.96 -12.57
N PRO A 16 -16.17 16.92 -11.77
CA PRO A 16 -15.32 16.40 -10.71
C PRO A 16 -13.98 15.83 -11.22
N ALA A 17 -13.94 15.33 -12.46
CA ALA A 17 -12.71 14.82 -13.07
C ALA A 17 -11.84 15.92 -13.71
N GLY A 18 -12.29 17.18 -13.67
CA GLY A 18 -11.68 18.30 -14.38
C GLY A 18 -12.42 18.63 -15.68
N GLY A 19 -11.68 19.10 -16.68
CA GLY A 19 -12.23 19.52 -17.97
C GLY A 19 -11.15 19.56 -19.04
N TRP A 20 -11.35 20.38 -20.06
CA TRP A 20 -10.41 20.50 -21.17
C TRP A 20 -9.05 21.06 -20.72
N TYR A 21 -8.00 20.28 -20.94
CA TYR A 21 -6.59 20.64 -20.67
C TYR A 21 -6.35 21.12 -19.23
N ALA A 22 -6.97 20.46 -18.25
CA ALA A 22 -6.83 20.80 -16.84
C ALA A 22 -5.36 20.73 -16.39
N GLN A 23 -4.81 21.89 -16.02
CA GLN A 23 -3.44 22.01 -15.52
C GLN A 23 -3.42 23.03 -14.38
N PRO A 24 -3.98 22.68 -13.21
CA PRO A 24 -4.05 23.61 -12.09
C PRO A 24 -2.65 23.88 -11.54
N ALA A 25 -2.40 25.10 -11.07
CA ALA A 25 -1.09 25.51 -10.59
C ALA A 25 -0.60 24.69 -9.38
N ASN A 26 -1.52 24.16 -8.59
CA ASN A 26 -1.25 23.38 -7.37
C ASN A 26 -1.27 21.85 -7.55
N TRP A 27 -1.20 21.33 -8.79
CA TRP A 27 -1.32 19.89 -9.05
C TRP A 27 -0.36 19.02 -8.21
N ARG A 28 0.87 19.50 -7.96
CA ARG A 28 1.89 18.79 -7.17
C ARG A 28 1.45 18.61 -5.71
N ALA A 29 1.03 19.69 -5.08
CA ALA A 29 0.58 19.66 -3.69
C ALA A 29 -0.68 18.79 -3.53
N ASN A 30 -1.65 18.93 -4.43
CA ASN A 30 -2.87 18.13 -4.38
C ASN A 30 -2.58 16.63 -4.56
N THR A 31 -1.66 16.29 -5.47
CA THR A 31 -1.23 14.89 -5.69
C THR A 31 -0.50 14.34 -4.46
N LEU A 32 0.35 15.16 -3.83
CA LEU A 32 1.04 14.76 -2.60
C LEU A 32 0.04 14.49 -1.47
N ILE A 33 -0.94 15.37 -1.27
CA ILE A 33 -2.00 15.19 -0.26
C ILE A 33 -2.78 13.91 -0.53
N ALA A 34 -3.22 13.69 -1.78
CA ALA A 34 -3.92 12.47 -2.15
C ALA A 34 -3.07 11.21 -1.88
N GLY A 35 -1.78 11.25 -2.23
CA GLY A 35 -0.84 10.17 -1.95
C GLY A 35 -0.70 9.86 -0.46
N VAL A 36 -0.55 10.89 0.37
CA VAL A 36 -0.45 10.76 1.84
C VAL A 36 -1.73 10.15 2.42
N VAL A 37 -2.90 10.61 1.98
CA VAL A 37 -4.18 10.07 2.45
C VAL A 37 -4.32 8.59 2.07
N MET A 38 -4.02 8.23 0.83
CA MET A 38 -4.05 6.83 0.37
C MET A 38 -3.08 5.96 1.17
N ALA A 39 -1.85 6.42 1.39
CA ALA A 39 -0.85 5.71 2.18
C ALA A 39 -1.32 5.50 3.63
N GLY A 40 -1.95 6.52 4.24
CA GLY A 40 -2.53 6.41 5.57
C GLY A 40 -3.62 5.35 5.67
N ILE A 41 -4.56 5.33 4.70
CA ILE A 41 -5.63 4.32 4.64
C ILE A 41 -5.03 2.91 4.51
N VAL A 42 -4.07 2.73 3.61
CA VAL A 42 -3.38 1.45 3.41
C VAL A 42 -2.68 1.02 4.69
N ALA A 43 -1.94 1.90 5.36
CA ALA A 43 -1.20 1.56 6.58
C ALA A 43 -2.12 1.12 7.72
N VAL A 44 -3.24 1.82 7.94
CA VAL A 44 -4.23 1.46 8.98
C VAL A 44 -4.88 0.12 8.65
N THR A 45 -5.34 -0.06 7.41
CA THR A 45 -6.00 -1.30 6.97
C THR A 45 -5.04 -2.49 7.04
N TRP A 46 -3.79 -2.28 6.63
CA TRP A 46 -2.72 -3.29 6.71
C TRP A 46 -2.48 -3.72 8.13
N LYS A 47 -2.28 -2.78 9.06
CA LYS A 47 -2.08 -3.09 10.48
C LYS A 47 -3.27 -3.86 11.05
N PHE A 48 -4.48 -3.38 10.79
CA PHE A 48 -5.71 -4.02 11.24
C PHE A 48 -5.85 -5.46 10.75
N SER A 49 -5.49 -5.71 9.48
CA SER A 49 -5.50 -7.03 8.86
C SER A 49 -4.42 -7.92 9.44
N ALA A 50 -3.17 -7.44 9.52
CA ALA A 50 -2.02 -8.21 10.01
C ALA A 50 -2.19 -8.67 11.47
N GLU A 51 -2.87 -7.88 12.31
CA GLU A 51 -3.18 -8.24 13.69
C GLU A 51 -4.25 -9.34 13.81
N ARG A 52 -5.10 -9.50 12.78
CA ARG A 52 -6.19 -10.49 12.75
C ARG A 52 -5.89 -11.70 11.88
N GLU A 53 -4.77 -11.68 11.19
CA GLU A 53 -4.32 -12.78 10.35
C GLU A 53 -4.08 -14.04 11.21
N GLN A 54 -4.78 -15.13 10.88
CA GLN A 54 -4.63 -16.43 11.50
C GLN A 54 -4.33 -17.49 10.44
N TRP A 55 -3.35 -18.34 10.74
CA TRP A 55 -2.90 -19.43 9.89
C TRP A 55 -3.48 -20.75 10.40
N ALA A 56 -4.09 -21.51 9.49
CA ALA A 56 -4.73 -22.78 9.81
C ALA A 56 -3.73 -23.85 10.29
N HIS A 57 -2.51 -23.84 9.76
CA HIS A 57 -1.44 -24.76 10.14
C HIS A 57 -0.07 -24.08 10.02
N ARG A 58 0.92 -24.68 10.68
CA ARG A 58 2.32 -24.25 10.57
C ARG A 58 2.85 -24.61 9.18
N PRO A 59 3.43 -23.65 8.45
CA PRO A 59 3.98 -23.92 7.12
C PRO A 59 5.23 -24.81 7.21
N GLU A 60 5.51 -25.51 6.12
CA GLU A 60 6.67 -26.40 6.00
C GLU A 60 7.99 -25.61 6.05
N PRO A 61 9.04 -26.16 6.70
CA PRO A 61 10.37 -25.57 6.70
C PRO A 61 10.88 -25.33 5.27
N GLY A 62 11.40 -24.13 4.99
CA GLY A 62 11.95 -23.76 3.68
C GLY A 62 10.97 -23.09 2.71
N GLN A 63 9.67 -23.05 3.01
CA GLN A 63 8.68 -22.35 2.18
C GLN A 63 8.74 -20.83 2.39
N TRP A 64 8.81 -20.05 1.31
CA TRP A 64 8.80 -18.58 1.38
C TRP A 64 7.38 -18.02 1.23
N TYR A 65 7.04 -17.06 2.08
CA TYR A 65 5.78 -16.32 2.01
C TYR A 65 6.02 -14.88 2.45
N ALA A 66 5.49 -13.91 1.69
CA ALA A 66 5.70 -12.49 1.97
C ALA A 66 5.20 -12.10 3.37
N SER A 67 4.11 -12.72 3.84
CA SER A 67 3.52 -12.45 5.14
C SER A 67 4.40 -12.81 6.34
N ARG A 68 5.52 -13.54 6.16
CA ARG A 68 6.57 -13.70 7.22
C ARG A 68 6.98 -12.35 7.81
N HIS A 69 6.99 -11.30 7.00
CA HIS A 69 7.47 -9.99 7.42
C HIS A 69 6.50 -9.22 8.34
N TRP A 70 5.20 -9.58 8.38
CA TRP A 70 4.21 -8.85 9.19
C TRP A 70 3.29 -9.73 10.02
N SER A 71 2.98 -10.95 9.58
CA SER A 71 2.07 -11.86 10.27
C SER A 71 2.62 -12.28 11.64
N LYS A 72 1.82 -12.08 12.68
CA LYS A 72 2.23 -12.32 14.06
C LYS A 72 2.52 -13.79 14.33
N GLN A 73 1.64 -14.68 13.87
CA GLN A 73 1.75 -16.13 14.09
C GLN A 73 2.99 -16.72 13.43
N LEU A 74 3.28 -16.29 12.20
CA LEU A 74 4.46 -16.72 11.46
C LEU A 74 5.77 -16.29 12.12
N LYS A 75 5.84 -15.04 12.62
CA LYS A 75 7.00 -14.55 13.37
C LYS A 75 7.23 -15.32 14.67
N GLN A 76 6.16 -15.71 15.35
CA GLN A 76 6.25 -16.49 16.59
C GLN A 76 6.80 -17.88 16.31
N TRP A 77 6.27 -18.58 15.31
CA TRP A 77 6.82 -19.86 14.86
C TRP A 77 8.28 -19.77 14.43
N ASP A 78 8.65 -18.76 13.63
CA ASP A 78 10.05 -18.58 13.22
C ASP A 78 10.99 -18.33 14.42
N ALA A 79 10.52 -17.69 15.48
CA ALA A 79 11.28 -17.51 16.72
C ALA A 79 11.38 -18.80 17.55
N GLU A 80 10.31 -19.59 17.61
CA GLU A 80 10.30 -20.91 18.26
C GLU A 80 11.26 -21.89 17.58
N ASP A 81 11.27 -21.93 16.24
CA ASP A 81 12.19 -22.79 15.47
C ASP A 81 13.64 -22.44 15.76
N ARG A 82 13.96 -21.15 15.81
CA ARG A 82 15.31 -20.67 16.15
C ARG A 82 15.73 -21.07 17.55
N ASN A 83 14.84 -20.95 18.54
CA ASN A 83 15.15 -21.32 19.92
C ASN A 83 15.35 -22.84 20.07
N ASN A 84 14.54 -23.64 19.36
CA ASN A 84 14.66 -25.10 19.38
C ASN A 84 15.98 -25.55 18.74
N SER A 85 16.40 -24.96 17.62
CA SER A 85 17.68 -25.29 17.00
C SER A 85 18.87 -25.02 17.92
N THR A 86 18.85 -23.91 18.67
CA THR A 86 19.93 -23.57 19.61
C THR A 86 19.96 -24.50 20.83
N LYS A 87 18.81 -25.08 21.23
CA LYS A 87 18.74 -26.01 22.36
C LYS A 87 19.21 -27.43 22.01
N SER A 88 19.17 -27.79 20.73
CA SER A 88 19.63 -29.09 20.23
C SER A 88 21.14 -29.17 19.97
N GLU A 89 21.83 -28.04 19.99
CA GLU A 89 23.31 -27.92 19.96
C GLU A 89 23.90 -27.97 21.38
#